data_AF-A0A9W6EX68-F1
#
_entry.id   AF-A0A9W6EX68-F1
#
_cell.length_a   1.000
_cell.length_b   1.000
_cell.length_c   1.000
_cell.angle_alpha   90.00
_cell.angle_beta   90.00
_cell.angle_gamma   90.00
#
_symmetry.space_group_name_H-M   'P 1'
#
loop_
_entity.id
_entity.type
_entity.pdbx_description
1 polymer ?
#
loop_
_entity_poly.entity_id
_entity_poly.type
_entity_poly.pdbx_seq_one_letter_code
_entity_poly.pdbx_strand_id
1 'polypeptide(L)'
;MNRDVLRGLPELFGSERHADCEITFCWDASLPIAEGSAASEAVFGPPLPAHKVVLDLASEHFRNQFELWAPVSATAGGRPQLRIPLGNEAEVPAARAAIRFAYTGEVPAGSSVRQVLELRRLADYMQISDCVAACDEVLAAKLSGSRDAGASSHVEEEAPQQPPAVLELFESEVLWPDPQAEPSFGAVLVNGKRLLVAHFRNSLAALNTPSIAEQLLALPAVALEALLGSDEFGTDNEASVLLMLAEWMWTNRDKAEPAVRQRLCRTVRLALLSRPYLSLILPVLATDHEKDPEAPAGWFSGADVLEAATVANFASAAAREKERMLSAAEELPAVLESFKASPRPQCIPPSGGLTFSWHVPKEDLLQAVRQLQPGSVQDVYGSFDDQLQHGVFAWGFGWRVCLQLIGGQSTAGVYLNCVLPTALTPPGSRLSSEGALTRTTAVPISARLVVHRRQGAAVRDVKGTLSSPEDFVNDQQQQQQQQDAAAVAAVAAAAADPLAAWVEYLTDGKVSGTLTLLLPSS
;
A
#
# COMPACT_ATOMS: atom_id res chain seq x y z
N MET A 1 15.11 -13.14 46.33
CA MET A 1 15.34 -14.46 45.69
C MET A 1 16.84 -14.63 45.47
N ASN A 2 17.41 -15.82 45.66
CA ASN A 2 18.85 -16.06 45.50
C ASN A 2 19.23 -15.98 44.00
N ARG A 3 20.26 -15.21 43.65
CA ARG A 3 20.72 -15.02 42.25
C ARG A 3 21.15 -16.33 41.58
N ASP A 4 21.72 -17.26 42.35
CA ASP A 4 22.15 -18.54 41.81
C ASP A 4 20.97 -19.43 41.42
N VAL A 5 19.86 -19.33 42.16
CA VAL A 5 18.61 -20.01 41.80
C VAL A 5 18.06 -19.43 40.49
N LEU A 6 18.00 -18.10 40.37
CA LEU A 6 17.55 -17.44 39.14
C LEU A 6 18.41 -17.81 37.92
N ARG A 7 19.73 -17.99 38.09
CA ARG A 7 20.63 -18.39 37.00
C ARG A 7 20.41 -19.83 36.55
N GLY A 8 20.03 -20.73 37.46
CA GLY A 8 19.76 -22.13 37.13
C GLY A 8 18.37 -22.40 36.56
N LEU A 9 17.40 -21.51 36.74
CA LEU A 9 16.01 -21.71 36.28
C LEU A 9 15.90 -21.92 34.76
N PRO A 10 16.58 -21.15 33.88
CA PRO A 10 16.54 -21.39 32.43
C PRO A 10 16.96 -22.80 32.02
N GLU A 11 17.91 -23.42 32.74
CA GLU A 11 18.42 -24.77 32.45
C GLU A 11 17.40 -25.88 32.79
N LEU A 12 16.37 -25.55 33.59
CA LEU A 12 15.30 -26.48 33.96
C LEU A 12 14.20 -26.57 32.91
N PHE A 13 14.09 -25.62 31.98
CA PHE A 13 13.03 -25.64 30.97
C PHE A 13 13.16 -26.89 30.06
N GLY A 14 12.13 -27.74 30.05
CA GLY A 14 12.11 -28.98 29.29
C GLY A 14 13.05 -30.08 29.80
N SER A 15 13.71 -29.87 30.94
CA SER A 15 14.57 -30.86 31.58
C SER A 15 13.74 -31.81 32.42
N GLU A 16 14.07 -33.10 32.40
CA GLU A 16 13.47 -34.09 33.32
C GLU A 16 13.98 -33.95 34.76
N ARG A 17 15.07 -33.20 34.95
CA ARG A 17 15.70 -33.03 36.26
C ARG A 17 14.76 -32.26 37.17
N HIS A 18 14.18 -32.95 38.15
CA HIS A 18 13.21 -32.43 39.11
C HIS A 18 11.83 -32.06 38.54
N ALA A 19 11.52 -32.48 37.31
CA ALA A 19 10.19 -32.29 36.74
C ALA A 19 9.14 -33.08 37.55
N ASP A 20 8.13 -32.38 38.04
CA ASP A 20 7.03 -32.89 38.87
C ASP A 20 5.67 -32.79 38.18
N CYS A 21 5.61 -32.26 36.96
CA CYS A 21 4.47 -32.32 36.06
C CYS A 21 4.91 -32.39 34.58
N GLU A 22 3.99 -32.72 33.69
CA GLU A 22 4.22 -32.72 32.25
C GLU A 22 3.16 -31.86 31.54
N ILE A 23 3.56 -31.07 30.56
CA ILE A 23 2.64 -30.30 29.71
C ILE A 23 2.43 -31.05 28.40
N THR A 24 1.19 -31.20 28.00
CA THR A 24 0.79 -31.81 26.74
C THR A 24 -0.04 -30.82 25.95
N PHE A 25 0.40 -30.55 24.72
CA PHE A 25 -0.33 -29.69 23.79
C PHE A 25 -1.34 -30.55 23.05
N CYS A 26 -2.61 -30.16 23.06
CA CYS A 26 -3.68 -30.95 22.48
C CYS A 26 -4.66 -30.07 21.70
N TRP A 27 -5.45 -30.68 20.83
CA TRP A 27 -6.56 -30.00 20.19
C TRP A 27 -7.69 -29.71 21.19
N ASP A 28 -8.32 -28.53 21.12
CA ASP A 28 -9.49 -28.22 21.93
C ASP A 28 -10.76 -28.90 21.38
N ALA A 29 -11.17 -30.01 22.01
CA ALA A 29 -12.39 -30.72 21.65
C ALA A 29 -13.68 -30.01 22.15
N SER A 30 -13.57 -28.95 22.96
CA SER A 30 -14.73 -28.20 23.45
C SER A 30 -15.32 -27.24 22.41
N LEU A 31 -14.60 -27.00 21.31
CA LEU A 31 -15.17 -26.32 20.15
C LEU A 31 -16.13 -27.27 19.43
N PRO A 32 -17.35 -26.84 19.06
CA PRO A 32 -18.37 -27.69 18.46
C PRO A 32 -17.86 -28.28 17.15
N ILE A 33 -17.43 -29.55 17.20
CA ILE A 33 -17.04 -30.32 16.02
C ILE A 33 -18.33 -30.73 15.31
N ALA A 34 -18.40 -30.52 13.99
CA ALA A 34 -19.51 -30.97 13.16
C ALA A 34 -19.80 -32.46 13.44
N GLU A 35 -21.07 -32.77 13.75
CA GLU A 35 -21.52 -34.08 14.23
C GLU A 35 -21.07 -35.21 13.30
N GLY A 36 -20.28 -36.16 13.80
CA GLY A 36 -20.06 -37.44 13.11
C GLY A 36 -18.68 -38.10 13.22
N SER A 37 -17.67 -37.47 13.83
CA SER A 37 -16.35 -38.09 14.02
C SER A 37 -16.05 -38.31 15.50
N ALA A 38 -15.80 -39.55 15.90
CA ALA A 38 -15.23 -39.87 17.21
C ALA A 38 -13.78 -39.36 17.23
N ALA A 39 -13.60 -38.07 17.48
CA ALA A 39 -12.31 -37.40 17.44
C ALA A 39 -11.42 -37.96 18.56
N SER A 40 -10.45 -38.80 18.18
CA SER A 40 -9.31 -39.08 19.03
C SER A 40 -8.61 -37.76 19.34
N GLU A 41 -8.44 -37.45 20.62
CA GLU A 41 -7.74 -36.26 21.10
C GLU A 41 -6.36 -36.19 20.45
N ALA A 42 -6.19 -35.26 19.50
CA ALA A 42 -4.93 -35.08 18.79
C ALA A 42 -3.94 -34.40 19.74
N VAL A 43 -2.82 -35.07 20.02
CA VAL A 43 -1.70 -34.53 20.81
C VAL A 43 -0.65 -33.99 19.85
N PHE A 44 -0.20 -32.77 20.09
CA PHE A 44 0.79 -32.07 19.27
C PHE A 44 2.19 -32.17 19.87
N GLY A 45 3.06 -32.95 19.21
CA GLY A 45 4.45 -33.16 19.61
C GLY A 45 4.62 -33.92 20.94
N PRO A 46 5.88 -34.05 21.42
CA PRO A 46 6.16 -34.76 22.67
C PRO A 46 5.74 -33.94 23.90
N PRO A 47 5.31 -34.58 25.00
CA PRO A 47 5.10 -33.91 26.27
C PRO A 47 6.33 -33.11 26.71
N LEU A 48 6.10 -31.96 27.35
CA LEU A 48 7.12 -31.06 27.86
C LEU A 48 7.25 -31.23 29.38
N PRO A 49 8.36 -31.79 29.89
CA PRO A 49 8.63 -31.82 31.33
C PRO A 49 8.66 -30.41 31.92
N ALA A 50 8.01 -30.23 33.07
CA ALA A 50 7.88 -28.93 33.71
C ALA A 50 7.87 -29.02 35.25
N HIS A 51 7.95 -27.85 35.87
CA HIS A 51 8.07 -27.66 37.31
C HIS A 51 6.88 -26.87 37.85
N LYS A 52 6.05 -27.50 38.67
CA LYS A 52 4.83 -26.93 39.25
C LYS A 52 5.10 -25.60 39.93
N VAL A 53 6.17 -25.52 40.73
CA VAL A 53 6.54 -24.29 41.46
C VAL A 53 6.83 -23.12 40.53
N VAL A 54 7.46 -23.35 39.37
CA VAL A 54 7.75 -22.26 38.42
C VAL A 54 6.46 -21.80 37.75
N LEU A 55 5.66 -22.75 37.26
CA LEU A 55 4.41 -22.44 36.55
C LEU A 55 3.38 -21.77 37.46
N ASP A 56 3.23 -22.23 38.71
CA ASP A 56 2.33 -21.65 39.71
C ASP A 56 2.72 -20.20 40.07
N LEU A 57 4.01 -19.93 40.20
CA LEU A 57 4.49 -18.56 40.47
C LEU A 57 4.33 -17.64 39.26
N ALA A 58 4.50 -18.15 38.04
CA ALA A 58 4.48 -17.34 36.82
C ALA A 58 3.07 -17.15 36.23
N SER A 59 2.10 -18.01 36.54
CA SER A 59 0.79 -18.03 35.87
C SER A 59 -0.36 -18.33 36.82
N GLU A 60 -1.35 -17.44 36.83
CA GLU A 60 -2.61 -17.66 37.55
C GLU A 60 -3.41 -18.83 36.96
N HIS A 61 -3.38 -18.98 35.63
CA HIS A 61 -4.04 -20.10 34.95
C HIS A 61 -3.50 -21.45 35.45
N PHE A 62 -2.18 -21.62 35.48
CA PHE A 62 -1.58 -22.87 35.95
C PHE A 62 -1.82 -23.11 37.44
N ARG A 63 -1.76 -22.06 38.27
CA ARG A 63 -2.13 -22.15 39.69
C ARG A 63 -3.53 -22.72 39.86
N ASN A 64 -4.51 -22.16 39.17
CA ASN A 64 -5.90 -22.58 39.24
C ASN A 64 -6.08 -24.04 38.77
N GLN A 65 -5.42 -24.43 37.66
CA GLN A 65 -5.42 -25.82 37.18
C GLN A 65 -4.88 -26.79 38.24
N PHE A 66 -3.77 -26.43 38.91
CA PHE A 66 -3.19 -27.29 39.93
C PHE A 66 -4.04 -27.42 41.21
N GLU A 67 -4.77 -26.38 41.59
CA GLU A 67 -5.70 -26.42 42.72
C GLU A 67 -6.87 -27.38 42.44
N LEU A 68 -7.40 -27.36 41.21
CA LEU A 68 -8.47 -28.25 40.79
C LEU A 68 -8.05 -29.74 40.80
N TRP A 69 -6.75 -30.04 40.67
CA TRP A 69 -6.25 -31.41 40.62
C TRP A 69 -5.87 -32.02 41.97
N ALA A 70 -5.68 -31.19 43.00
CA ALA A 70 -5.24 -31.64 44.31
C ALA A 70 -6.00 -32.86 44.89
N PRO A 71 -7.31 -33.09 44.60
CA PRO A 71 -8.00 -34.27 45.11
C PRO A 71 -8.03 -35.53 44.21
N VAL A 72 -7.64 -35.47 42.92
CA VAL A 72 -7.94 -36.55 41.94
C VAL A 72 -6.73 -37.44 41.59
N SER A 73 -5.49 -36.96 41.73
CA SER A 73 -4.30 -37.65 41.20
C SER A 73 -3.60 -38.65 42.14
N ALA A 74 -4.19 -39.03 43.27
CA ALA A 74 -3.50 -39.88 44.26
C ALA A 74 -3.43 -41.39 43.92
N THR A 75 -4.08 -41.88 42.85
CA THR A 75 -4.33 -43.32 42.66
C THR A 75 -3.61 -43.99 41.49
N ALA A 76 -2.93 -43.26 40.61
CA ALA A 76 -2.15 -43.84 39.50
C ALA A 76 -0.78 -43.14 39.44
N GLY A 77 0.32 -43.87 39.64
CA GLY A 77 1.68 -43.34 39.84
C GLY A 77 2.35 -42.60 38.67
N GLY A 78 1.60 -41.86 37.85
CA GLY A 78 2.10 -40.95 36.82
C GLY A 78 2.24 -39.52 37.32
N ARG A 79 3.06 -38.72 36.63
CA ARG A 79 3.15 -37.27 36.86
C ARG A 79 1.82 -36.60 36.46
N PRO A 80 1.36 -35.56 37.19
CA PRO A 80 0.24 -34.72 36.75
C PRO A 80 0.49 -34.14 35.34
N GLN A 81 -0.53 -34.18 34.49
CA GLN A 81 -0.44 -33.79 33.08
C GLN A 81 -1.28 -32.54 32.78
N LEU A 82 -0.62 -31.42 32.47
CA LEU A 82 -1.25 -30.15 32.08
C LEU A 82 -1.58 -30.18 30.61
N ARG A 83 -2.85 -30.03 30.30
CA ARG A 83 -3.31 -29.98 28.92
C ARG A 83 -3.47 -28.54 28.50
N ILE A 84 -2.77 -28.15 27.44
CA ILE A 84 -2.88 -26.82 26.84
C ILE A 84 -3.57 -26.99 25.50
N PRO A 85 -4.83 -26.57 25.38
CA PRO A 85 -5.52 -26.59 24.10
C PRO A 85 -4.89 -25.60 23.13
N LEU A 86 -4.56 -26.08 21.94
CA LEU A 86 -4.05 -25.28 20.83
C LEU A 86 -4.99 -25.38 19.63
N GLY A 87 -5.00 -24.34 18.81
CA GLY A 87 -5.79 -24.28 17.59
C GLY A 87 -5.20 -25.11 16.44
N ASN A 88 -3.92 -25.46 16.50
CA ASN A 88 -3.23 -26.37 15.57
C ASN A 88 -1.79 -26.66 16.05
N GLU A 89 -1.10 -27.59 15.39
CA GLU A 89 0.29 -27.95 15.70
C GLU A 89 1.29 -26.80 15.49
N ALA A 90 1.03 -25.86 14.58
CA ALA A 90 1.95 -24.75 14.29
C ALA A 90 2.05 -23.75 15.45
N GLU A 91 1.13 -23.79 16.41
CA GLU A 91 1.17 -22.96 17.62
C GLU A 91 2.11 -23.51 18.71
N VAL A 92 2.53 -24.77 18.61
CA VAL A 92 3.39 -25.43 19.63
C VAL A 92 4.69 -24.65 19.90
N PRO A 93 5.43 -24.13 18.91
CA PRO A 93 6.63 -23.34 19.17
C PRO A 93 6.34 -22.08 19.99
N ALA A 94 5.26 -21.36 19.69
CA ALA A 94 4.88 -20.15 20.42
C ALA A 94 4.40 -20.48 21.85
N ALA A 95 3.64 -21.56 22.03
CA ALA A 95 3.22 -22.04 23.35
C ALA A 95 4.43 -22.42 24.21
N ARG A 96 5.38 -23.15 23.64
CA ARG A 96 6.66 -23.49 24.30
C ARG A 96 7.47 -22.24 24.63
N ALA A 97 7.50 -21.25 23.74
CA ALA A 97 8.20 -19.98 23.99
C ALA A 97 7.58 -19.19 25.14
N ALA A 98 6.25 -19.15 25.23
CA ALA A 98 5.54 -18.52 26.35
C ALA A 98 5.80 -19.26 27.67
N ILE A 99 5.76 -20.61 27.68
CA ILE A 99 6.14 -21.39 28.87
C ILE A 99 7.60 -21.17 29.23
N ARG A 100 8.50 -21.09 28.24
CA ARG A 100 9.92 -20.80 28.45
C ARG A 100 10.11 -19.44 29.11
N PHE A 101 9.31 -18.44 28.75
CA PHE A 101 9.33 -17.12 29.39
C PHE A 101 9.11 -17.23 30.91
N ALA A 102 8.25 -18.13 31.39
CA ALA A 102 8.09 -18.37 32.83
C ALA A 102 9.38 -18.79 33.55
N TYR A 103 10.35 -19.38 32.81
CA TYR A 103 11.65 -19.79 33.34
C TYR A 103 12.74 -18.75 33.11
N THR A 104 12.65 -17.96 32.03
CA THR A 104 13.73 -17.06 31.59
C THR A 104 13.45 -15.58 31.83
N GLY A 105 12.18 -15.18 31.86
CA GLY A 105 11.77 -13.76 31.81
C GLY A 105 12.10 -13.07 30.49
N GLU A 106 12.43 -13.84 29.44
CA GLU A 106 12.94 -13.30 28.17
C GLU A 106 12.17 -13.88 26.98
N VAL A 107 11.76 -13.00 26.06
CA VAL A 107 11.22 -13.38 24.74
C VAL A 107 12.39 -13.88 23.87
N PRO A 108 12.23 -14.98 23.09
CA PRO A 108 13.32 -15.52 22.28
C PRO A 108 13.95 -14.49 21.34
N ALA A 109 15.28 -14.38 21.39
CA ALA A 109 16.02 -13.52 20.48
C ALA A 109 15.83 -13.97 19.02
N GLY A 110 15.75 -13.01 18.10
CA GLY A 110 15.59 -13.27 16.67
C GLY A 110 14.19 -13.67 16.22
N SER A 111 13.18 -13.70 17.11
CA SER A 111 11.79 -13.97 16.70
C SER A 111 11.28 -12.96 15.66
N SER A 112 10.48 -13.41 14.69
CA SER A 112 9.79 -12.52 13.76
C SER A 112 8.65 -11.75 14.45
N VAL A 113 8.08 -10.73 13.81
CA VAL A 113 6.95 -9.99 14.40
C VAL A 113 5.76 -10.92 14.65
N ARG A 114 5.45 -11.79 13.68
CA ARG A 114 4.39 -12.79 13.80
C ARG A 114 4.61 -13.72 14.99
N GLN A 115 5.83 -14.25 15.14
CA GLN A 115 6.15 -15.17 16.24
C GLN A 115 5.99 -14.50 17.61
N VAL A 116 6.33 -13.22 17.73
CA VAL A 116 6.13 -12.46 18.99
C VAL A 116 4.63 -12.26 19.26
N LEU A 117 3.81 -12.00 18.24
CA LEU A 117 2.35 -11.91 18.39
C LEU A 117 1.71 -13.26 18.79
N GLU A 118 2.15 -14.37 18.19
CA GLU A 118 1.67 -15.72 18.55
C GLU A 118 2.03 -16.05 20.01
N LEU A 119 3.28 -15.75 20.42
CA LEU A 119 3.74 -15.91 21.81
C LEU A 119 2.89 -15.04 22.75
N ARG A 120 2.69 -13.77 22.42
CA ARG A 120 1.89 -12.81 23.20
C ARG A 120 0.48 -13.34 23.44
N ARG A 121 -0.22 -13.79 22.38
CA ARG A 121 -1.58 -14.34 22.46
C ARG A 121 -1.66 -15.56 23.37
N LEU A 122 -0.70 -16.49 23.24
CA LEU A 122 -0.67 -17.70 24.05
C LEU A 122 -0.26 -17.42 25.50
N ALA A 123 0.61 -16.43 25.73
CA ALA A 123 0.97 -15.98 27.06
C ALA A 123 -0.20 -15.33 27.79
N ASP A 124 -1.02 -14.53 27.08
CA ASP A 124 -2.26 -13.97 27.62
C ASP A 124 -3.28 -15.06 27.97
N TYR A 125 -3.52 -16.01 27.04
CA TYR A 125 -4.37 -17.18 27.29
C TYR A 125 -3.94 -17.97 28.54
N MET A 126 -2.63 -18.21 28.68
CA MET A 126 -2.04 -18.90 29.84
C MET A 126 -1.81 -17.98 31.05
N GLN A 127 -2.18 -16.69 30.97
CA GLN A 127 -2.01 -15.70 32.03
C GLN A 127 -0.58 -15.67 32.61
N ILE A 128 0.43 -15.76 31.76
CA ILE A 128 1.84 -15.71 32.17
C ILE A 128 2.22 -14.26 32.46
N SER A 129 2.52 -13.98 33.73
CA SER A 129 2.83 -12.65 34.25
C SER A 129 3.97 -12.00 33.48
N ASP A 130 3.84 -10.70 33.21
CA ASP A 130 4.80 -9.82 32.50
C ASP A 130 5.16 -10.21 31.05
N CYS A 131 4.75 -11.37 30.56
CA CYS A 131 5.12 -11.86 29.23
C CYS A 131 4.50 -11.02 28.11
N VAL A 132 3.22 -10.64 28.25
CA VAL A 132 2.53 -9.78 27.28
C VAL A 132 3.22 -8.41 27.14
N ALA A 133 3.58 -7.80 28.27
CA ALA A 133 4.31 -6.52 28.28
C ALA A 133 5.69 -6.65 27.63
N ALA A 134 6.44 -7.72 27.93
CA ALA A 134 7.73 -7.99 27.31
C ALA A 134 7.61 -8.20 25.79
N CYS A 135 6.55 -8.84 25.31
CA CYS A 135 6.27 -8.96 23.88
C CYS A 135 6.01 -7.60 23.24
N ASP A 136 5.21 -6.74 23.86
CA ASP A 136 4.92 -5.40 23.35
C ASP A 136 6.20 -4.54 23.27
N GLU A 137 7.10 -4.64 24.26
CA GLU A 137 8.41 -3.99 24.23
C GLU A 137 9.29 -4.49 23.07
N VAL A 138 9.35 -5.80 22.85
CA VAL A 138 10.11 -6.39 21.74
C VAL A 138 9.53 -5.97 20.39
N LEU A 139 8.20 -5.93 20.24
CA LEU A 139 7.53 -5.44 19.05
C LEU A 139 7.87 -3.96 18.80
N ALA A 140 7.79 -3.12 19.82
CA ALA A 140 8.15 -1.71 19.72
C ALA A 140 9.63 -1.51 19.33
N ALA A 141 10.54 -2.31 19.90
CA ALA A 141 11.96 -2.28 19.58
C ALA A 141 12.23 -2.70 18.12
N LYS A 142 11.59 -3.77 17.64
CA LYS A 142 11.71 -4.24 16.25
C LYS A 142 11.22 -3.21 15.24
N LEU A 143 10.07 -2.59 15.52
CA LEU A 143 9.53 -1.52 14.71
C LEU A 143 10.46 -0.29 14.68
N SER A 144 11.13 0.01 15.79
CA SER A 144 12.06 1.14 15.87
C SER A 144 13.38 0.88 15.14
N GLY A 145 13.94 -0.33 15.23
CA GLY A 145 15.19 -0.71 14.57
C GLY A 145 15.14 -0.68 13.03
N SER A 146 13.94 -0.73 12.45
CA SER A 146 13.77 -0.66 10.99
C SER A 146 14.12 0.71 10.38
N ARG A 147 14.22 1.78 11.19
CA ARG A 147 14.51 3.14 10.68
C ARG A 147 15.96 3.34 10.28
N ASP A 148 16.90 2.73 10.99
CA ASP A 148 18.33 3.05 10.83
C ASP A 148 18.99 2.35 9.63
N ALA A 149 18.38 1.27 9.13
CA ALA A 149 18.90 0.53 7.98
C ALA A 149 18.71 1.25 6.63
N GLY A 150 17.79 2.22 6.54
CA GLY A 150 17.39 2.86 5.29
C GLY A 150 18.27 4.04 4.81
N ALA A 151 19.25 4.48 5.61
CA ALA A 151 20.06 5.67 5.30
C ALA A 151 21.45 5.36 4.71
N SER A 152 21.86 4.09 4.65
CA SER A 152 23.18 3.72 4.12
C SER A 152 23.09 3.32 2.64
N SER A 153 23.28 4.31 1.76
CA SER A 153 23.22 4.19 0.30
C SER A 153 24.46 3.51 -0.30
N HIS A 154 24.76 2.27 0.07
CA HIS A 154 25.81 1.49 -0.60
C HIS A 154 25.22 0.31 -1.38
N VAL A 155 25.51 0.34 -2.67
CA VAL A 155 25.19 -0.63 -3.71
C VAL A 155 25.93 -1.93 -3.42
N GLU A 156 25.34 -2.83 -2.63
CA GLU A 156 25.77 -4.23 -2.54
C GLU A 156 24.59 -5.17 -2.80
N GLU A 157 24.94 -6.24 -3.50
CA GLU A 157 24.12 -7.23 -4.21
C GLU A 157 22.99 -7.87 -3.39
N GLU A 158 21.86 -8.06 -4.09
CA GLU A 158 20.54 -8.55 -3.65
C GLU A 158 20.56 -9.91 -2.94
N ALA A 159 20.79 -9.92 -1.63
CA ALA A 159 20.16 -10.93 -0.78
C ALA A 159 18.65 -10.62 -0.69
N PRO A 160 17.74 -11.63 -0.67
CA PRO A 160 16.31 -11.40 -0.53
C PRO A 160 16.05 -10.65 0.78
N GLN A 161 15.77 -9.35 0.66
CA GLN A 161 15.50 -8.47 1.79
C GLN A 161 14.20 -8.95 2.43
N GLN A 162 14.27 -9.32 3.71
CA GLN A 162 13.08 -9.63 4.48
C GLN A 162 12.11 -8.44 4.43
N PRO A 163 10.79 -8.69 4.35
CA PRO A 163 9.81 -7.61 4.36
C PRO A 163 10.02 -6.75 5.62
N PRO A 164 9.87 -5.42 5.52
CA PRO A 164 9.95 -4.54 6.67
C PRO A 164 9.04 -5.04 7.81
N ALA A 165 9.53 -4.99 9.05
CA ALA A 165 8.78 -5.46 10.23
C ALA A 165 7.38 -4.85 10.37
N VAL A 166 7.19 -3.65 9.83
CA VAL A 166 5.86 -3.01 9.77
C VAL A 166 4.89 -3.76 8.87
N LEU A 167 5.31 -4.27 7.70
CA LEU A 167 4.43 -5.05 6.82
C LEU A 167 4.03 -6.36 7.50
N GLU A 168 4.99 -7.07 8.13
CA GLU A 168 4.72 -8.31 8.88
C GLU A 168 3.72 -8.10 10.04
N LEU A 169 3.80 -6.94 10.73
CA LEU A 169 2.84 -6.57 11.79
C LEU A 169 1.41 -6.54 11.24
N PHE A 170 1.21 -5.90 10.10
CA PHE A 170 -0.09 -5.74 9.46
C PHE A 170 -0.60 -7.02 8.81
N GLU A 171 0.27 -7.81 8.18
CA GLU A 171 -0.06 -9.15 7.67
C GLU A 171 -0.54 -10.10 8.78
N SER A 172 -0.14 -9.83 10.02
CA SER A 172 -0.50 -10.61 11.21
C SER A 172 -1.70 -10.03 11.96
N GLU A 173 -2.59 -9.27 11.30
CA GLU A 173 -3.79 -8.66 11.90
C GLU A 173 -4.64 -9.65 12.71
N VAL A 174 -4.75 -10.91 12.25
CA VAL A 174 -5.57 -11.94 12.90
C VAL A 174 -5.11 -12.29 14.32
N LEU A 175 -3.87 -11.91 14.67
CA LEU A 175 -3.25 -12.17 15.97
C LEU A 175 -3.29 -10.96 16.90
N TRP A 176 -3.86 -9.83 16.46
CA TRP A 176 -3.90 -8.62 17.26
C TRP A 176 -4.92 -8.76 18.40
N PRO A 177 -4.55 -8.37 19.64
CA PRO A 177 -5.54 -8.17 20.70
C PRO A 177 -6.46 -6.99 20.37
N ASP A 178 -7.55 -6.85 21.13
CA ASP A 178 -8.37 -5.63 21.09
C ASP A 178 -7.55 -4.43 21.62
N PRO A 179 -7.20 -3.44 20.77
CA PRO A 179 -6.38 -2.32 21.18
C PRO A 179 -7.08 -1.38 22.18
N GLN A 180 -8.41 -1.46 22.32
CA GLN A 180 -9.14 -0.71 23.35
C GLN A 180 -9.07 -1.39 24.71
N ALA A 181 -9.05 -2.72 24.73
CA ALA A 181 -8.86 -3.50 25.96
C ALA A 181 -7.40 -3.48 26.44
N GLU A 182 -6.44 -3.39 25.50
CA GLU A 182 -5.01 -3.51 25.78
C GLU A 182 -4.19 -2.30 25.28
N PRO A 183 -4.08 -1.23 26.10
CA PRO A 183 -3.44 0.03 25.69
C PRO A 183 -1.97 -0.09 25.30
N SER A 184 -1.21 -1.05 25.87
CA SER A 184 0.20 -1.29 25.52
C SER A 184 0.35 -1.68 24.05
N PHE A 185 -0.51 -2.58 23.56
CA PHE A 185 -0.56 -2.94 22.15
C PHE A 185 -1.11 -1.80 21.29
N GLY A 186 -2.07 -1.02 21.82
CA GLY A 186 -2.53 0.21 21.18
C GLY A 186 -1.36 1.15 20.82
N ALA A 187 -0.39 1.31 21.71
CA ALA A 187 0.82 2.11 21.44
C ALA A 187 1.71 1.49 20.33
N VAL A 188 1.84 0.15 20.30
CA VAL A 188 2.55 -0.58 19.23
C VAL A 188 1.87 -0.31 17.88
N LEU A 189 0.54 -0.41 17.80
CA LEU A 189 -0.21 -0.13 16.57
C LEU A 189 -0.09 1.33 16.13
N VAL A 190 -0.17 2.31 17.03
CA VAL A 190 0.03 3.72 16.68
C VAL A 190 1.40 3.95 16.05
N ASN A 191 2.46 3.37 16.62
CA ASN A 191 3.80 3.45 16.04
C ASN A 191 3.89 2.70 14.70
N GLY A 192 3.27 1.52 14.60
CA GLY A 192 3.18 0.72 13.38
C GLY A 192 2.53 1.49 12.23
N LYS A 193 1.40 2.16 12.47
CA LYS A 193 0.71 3.01 11.49
C LYS A 193 1.62 4.15 10.99
N ARG A 194 2.33 4.83 11.90
CA ARG A 194 3.29 5.88 11.51
C ARG A 194 4.43 5.35 10.65
N LEU A 195 4.96 4.17 10.99
CA LEU A 195 6.01 3.52 10.21
C LEU A 195 5.50 3.03 8.85
N LEU A 196 4.25 2.61 8.75
CA LEU A 196 3.61 2.22 7.49
C LEU A 196 3.54 3.42 6.54
N VAL A 197 3.08 4.56 7.04
CA VAL A 197 3.05 5.83 6.29
C VAL A 197 4.45 6.23 5.84
N ALA A 198 5.45 6.12 6.73
CA ALA A 198 6.85 6.43 6.39
C ALA A 198 7.43 5.47 5.33
N HIS A 199 7.05 4.20 5.35
CA HIS A 199 7.47 3.19 4.38
C HIS A 199 6.98 3.51 2.97
N PHE A 200 5.68 3.77 2.83
CA PHE A 200 5.08 4.14 1.53
C PHE A 200 5.36 5.59 1.12
N ARG A 201 5.75 6.45 2.07
CA ARG A 201 6.08 7.88 1.93
C ARG A 201 4.87 8.72 1.49
N ASN A 202 4.45 8.57 0.24
CA ASN A 202 3.39 9.34 -0.40
C ASN A 202 2.77 8.58 -1.59
N SER A 203 1.66 9.09 -2.11
CA SER A 203 0.93 8.45 -3.21
C SER A 203 1.75 8.30 -4.49
N LEU A 204 2.58 9.31 -4.84
CA LEU A 204 3.39 9.25 -6.05
C LEU A 204 4.49 8.19 -5.93
N ALA A 205 5.18 8.10 -4.79
CA ALA A 205 6.18 7.06 -4.56
C ALA A 205 5.54 5.66 -4.60
N ALA A 206 4.37 5.50 -3.99
CA ALA A 206 3.66 4.23 -3.96
C ALA A 206 3.19 3.77 -5.35
N LEU A 207 2.72 4.69 -6.20
CA LEU A 207 2.23 4.37 -7.54
C LEU A 207 3.35 4.25 -8.60
N ASN A 208 4.46 4.99 -8.44
CA ASN A 208 5.53 5.07 -9.44
C ASN A 208 6.80 4.29 -9.07
N THR A 209 6.76 3.48 -8.02
CA THR A 209 7.88 2.58 -7.68
C THR A 209 7.36 1.14 -7.74
N PRO A 210 7.72 0.32 -8.74
CA PRO A 210 7.09 -0.99 -8.95
C PRO A 210 7.10 -1.90 -7.71
N SER A 211 8.23 -1.99 -7.00
CA SER A 211 8.34 -2.79 -5.79
C SER A 211 7.45 -2.30 -4.64
N ILE A 212 7.25 -0.99 -4.52
CA ILE A 212 6.33 -0.42 -3.51
C ILE A 212 4.87 -0.58 -3.96
N ALA A 213 4.58 -0.47 -5.25
CA ALA A 213 3.25 -0.72 -5.80
C ALA A 213 2.82 -2.18 -5.57
N GLU A 214 3.71 -3.14 -5.80
CA GLU A 214 3.46 -4.56 -5.49
C GLU A 214 3.17 -4.78 -4.00
N GLN A 215 3.96 -4.16 -3.12
CA GLN A 215 3.73 -4.19 -1.68
C GLN A 215 2.40 -3.55 -1.29
N LEU A 216 2.00 -2.44 -1.94
CA LEU A 216 0.72 -1.78 -1.72
C LEU A 216 -0.44 -2.74 -2.06
N LEU A 217 -0.36 -3.43 -3.19
CA LEU A 217 -1.38 -4.39 -3.64
C LEU A 217 -1.45 -5.64 -2.75
N ALA A 218 -0.36 -5.99 -2.07
CA ALA A 218 -0.30 -7.09 -1.12
C ALA A 218 -0.81 -6.71 0.29
N LEU A 219 -1.04 -5.43 0.59
CA LEU A 219 -1.47 -5.00 1.92
C LEU A 219 -2.82 -5.62 2.32
N PRO A 220 -2.97 -6.05 3.58
CA PRO A 220 -4.27 -6.35 4.14
C PRO A 220 -5.10 -5.06 4.28
N ALA A 221 -6.42 -5.20 4.29
CA ALA A 221 -7.33 -4.07 4.27
C ALA A 221 -7.13 -3.10 5.45
N VAL A 222 -6.84 -3.59 6.66
CA VAL A 222 -6.59 -2.72 7.82
C VAL A 222 -5.35 -1.84 7.64
N ALA A 223 -4.34 -2.33 6.93
CA ALA A 223 -3.11 -1.59 6.66
C ALA A 223 -3.38 -0.50 5.63
N LEU A 224 -4.12 -0.84 4.57
CA LEU A 224 -4.54 0.14 3.58
C LEU A 224 -5.44 1.21 4.21
N GLU A 225 -6.39 0.82 5.07
CA GLU A 225 -7.24 1.76 5.82
C GLU A 225 -6.40 2.69 6.70
N ALA A 226 -5.40 2.17 7.40
CA ALA A 226 -4.49 2.98 8.20
C ALA A 226 -3.62 3.93 7.36
N LEU A 227 -3.14 3.47 6.20
CA LEU A 227 -2.32 4.25 5.28
C LEU A 227 -3.14 5.39 4.65
N LEU A 228 -4.26 5.06 4.01
CA LEU A 228 -5.13 6.01 3.35
C LEU A 228 -5.89 6.88 4.36
N GLY A 229 -6.11 6.44 5.60
CA GLY A 229 -6.72 7.24 6.66
C GLY A 229 -5.77 8.29 7.26
N SER A 230 -4.46 8.18 7.06
CA SER A 230 -3.47 9.04 7.74
C SER A 230 -3.39 10.46 7.18
N ASP A 231 -3.47 11.47 8.06
CA ASP A 231 -3.17 12.87 7.74
C ASP A 231 -1.70 13.12 7.40
N GLU A 232 -0.79 12.23 7.79
CA GLU A 232 0.65 12.36 7.49
C GLU A 232 1.02 11.79 6.11
N PHE A 233 0.12 11.03 5.46
CA PHE A 233 0.39 10.44 4.16
C PHE A 233 0.35 11.50 3.06
N GLY A 234 1.51 11.78 2.47
CA GLY A 234 1.62 12.81 1.44
C GLY A 234 0.92 12.43 0.14
N THR A 235 0.36 13.41 -0.55
CA THR A 235 -0.22 13.22 -1.88
C THR A 235 -0.08 14.48 -2.72
N ASP A 236 -0.16 14.33 -4.04
CA ASP A 236 -0.24 15.45 -4.96
C ASP A 236 -1.67 16.01 -5.04
N ASN A 237 -2.67 15.13 -5.06
CA ASN A 237 -4.08 15.42 -4.76
C ASN A 237 -4.83 14.14 -4.35
N GLU A 238 -6.06 14.27 -3.85
CA GLU A 238 -6.83 13.11 -3.39
C GLU A 238 -7.24 12.16 -4.54
N ALA A 239 -7.12 12.57 -5.80
CA ALA A 239 -7.38 11.69 -6.93
C ALA A 239 -6.33 10.58 -7.05
N SER A 240 -5.07 10.84 -6.68
CA SER A 240 -4.04 9.79 -6.60
C SER A 240 -4.32 8.80 -5.46
N VAL A 241 -4.91 9.26 -4.35
CA VAL A 241 -5.37 8.37 -3.25
C VAL A 241 -6.51 7.48 -3.72
N LEU A 242 -7.49 8.03 -4.43
CA LEU A 242 -8.56 7.25 -5.04
C LEU A 242 -8.04 6.24 -6.06
N LEU A 243 -7.04 6.61 -6.87
CA LEU A 243 -6.38 5.69 -7.80
C LEU A 243 -5.68 4.53 -7.06
N MET A 244 -4.92 4.81 -5.99
CA MET A 244 -4.31 3.76 -5.17
C MET A 244 -5.35 2.76 -4.65
N LEU A 245 -6.49 3.28 -4.16
CA LEU A 245 -7.59 2.44 -3.71
C LEU A 245 -8.20 1.62 -4.87
N ALA A 246 -8.37 2.22 -6.05
CA ALA A 246 -8.87 1.54 -7.23
C ALA A 246 -7.96 0.38 -7.65
N GLU A 247 -6.63 0.61 -7.70
CA GLU A 247 -5.63 -0.42 -7.99
C GLU A 247 -5.69 -1.57 -6.96
N TRP A 248 -5.82 -1.25 -5.67
CA TRP A 248 -5.97 -2.30 -4.65
C TRP A 248 -7.29 -3.07 -4.78
N MET A 249 -8.40 -2.38 -5.04
CA MET A 249 -9.72 -2.99 -5.24
C MET A 249 -9.72 -3.90 -6.46
N TRP A 250 -9.03 -3.51 -7.53
CA TRP A 250 -8.86 -4.34 -8.71
C TRP A 250 -8.31 -5.73 -8.37
N THR A 251 -7.34 -5.81 -7.47
CA THR A 251 -6.68 -7.05 -7.06
C THR A 251 -7.39 -7.79 -5.93
N ASN A 252 -8.01 -7.07 -4.99
CA ASN A 252 -8.43 -7.62 -3.70
C ASN A 252 -9.95 -7.55 -3.42
N ARG A 253 -10.75 -7.03 -4.36
CA ARG A 253 -12.21 -6.89 -4.18
C ARG A 253 -12.89 -8.17 -3.73
N ASP A 254 -12.57 -9.31 -4.34
CA ASP A 254 -13.22 -10.59 -4.04
C ASP A 254 -12.80 -11.17 -2.68
N LYS A 255 -11.67 -10.71 -2.13
CA LYS A 255 -11.18 -11.10 -0.80
C LYS A 255 -11.70 -10.18 0.31
N ALA A 256 -12.18 -8.99 -0.06
CA ALA A 256 -12.59 -7.95 0.87
C ALA A 256 -14.11 -7.97 1.08
N GLU A 257 -14.54 -8.12 2.33
CA GLU A 257 -15.95 -8.06 2.66
C GLU A 257 -16.59 -6.69 2.27
N PRO A 258 -17.88 -6.64 1.94
CA PRO A 258 -18.56 -5.39 1.57
C PRO A 258 -18.37 -4.25 2.59
N ALA A 259 -18.44 -4.57 3.89
CA ALA A 259 -18.24 -3.58 4.96
C ALA A 259 -16.81 -3.02 4.98
N VAL A 260 -15.82 -3.86 4.73
CA VAL A 260 -14.40 -3.46 4.59
C VAL A 260 -14.23 -2.55 3.38
N ARG A 261 -14.81 -2.94 2.23
CA ARG A 261 -14.78 -2.12 1.00
C ARG A 261 -15.36 -0.74 1.21
N GLN A 262 -16.49 -0.64 1.92
CA GLN A 262 -17.11 0.63 2.27
C GLN A 262 -16.25 1.48 3.19
N ARG A 263 -15.64 0.91 4.24
CA ARG A 263 -14.72 1.65 5.11
C ARG A 263 -13.53 2.22 4.33
N LEU A 264 -12.92 1.40 3.47
CA LEU A 264 -11.82 1.84 2.61
C LEU A 264 -12.24 2.98 1.68
N CYS A 265 -13.39 2.90 1.01
CA CYS A 265 -13.86 3.98 0.15
C CYS A 265 -14.09 5.29 0.91
N ARG A 266 -14.49 5.22 2.18
CA ARG A 266 -14.66 6.39 3.05
C ARG A 266 -13.34 7.04 3.50
N THR A 267 -12.19 6.40 3.32
CA THR A 267 -10.89 7.02 3.61
C THR A 267 -10.49 8.10 2.60
N VAL A 268 -11.14 8.11 1.43
CA VAL A 268 -10.91 9.11 0.38
C VAL A 268 -11.64 10.41 0.72
N ARG A 269 -10.91 11.52 0.77
CA ARG A 269 -11.46 12.87 1.06
C ARG A 269 -12.16 13.42 -0.19
N LEU A 270 -13.36 12.92 -0.49
CA LEU A 270 -14.04 13.16 -1.78
C LEU A 270 -14.16 14.65 -2.15
N ALA A 271 -14.39 15.55 -1.19
CA ALA A 271 -14.45 16.99 -1.43
C ALA A 271 -13.13 17.64 -1.90
N LEU A 272 -12.01 16.92 -1.78
CA LEU A 272 -10.66 17.34 -2.17
C LEU A 272 -10.19 16.67 -3.46
N LEU A 273 -11.06 15.92 -4.14
CA LEU A 273 -10.78 15.39 -5.47
C LEU A 273 -10.59 16.53 -6.49
N SER A 274 -9.82 16.26 -7.54
CA SER A 274 -9.63 17.22 -8.63
C SER A 274 -10.92 17.43 -9.43
N ARG A 275 -11.01 18.54 -10.17
CA ARG A 275 -12.19 18.87 -10.96
C ARG A 275 -12.61 17.75 -11.93
N PRO A 276 -11.70 17.12 -12.72
CA PRO A 276 -12.06 15.98 -13.58
C PRO A 276 -12.70 14.82 -12.81
N TYR A 277 -12.20 14.58 -11.60
CA TYR A 277 -12.72 13.52 -10.75
C TYR A 277 -14.10 13.84 -10.21
N LEU A 278 -14.32 15.06 -9.73
CA LEU A 278 -15.60 15.52 -9.23
C LEU A 278 -16.68 15.58 -10.32
N SER A 279 -16.33 16.03 -11.53
CA SER A 279 -17.32 16.26 -12.59
C SER A 279 -17.63 15.04 -13.44
N LEU A 280 -16.71 14.07 -13.53
CA LEU A 280 -16.85 12.91 -14.41
C LEU A 280 -16.68 11.58 -13.66
N ILE A 281 -15.52 11.36 -13.04
CA ILE A 281 -15.17 10.02 -12.53
C ILE A 281 -16.05 9.62 -11.36
N LEU A 282 -16.18 10.45 -10.33
CA LEU A 282 -16.96 10.16 -9.12
C LEU A 282 -18.45 9.89 -9.43
N PRO A 283 -19.16 10.72 -10.23
CA PRO A 283 -20.54 10.42 -10.63
C PRO A 283 -20.68 9.09 -11.36
N VAL A 284 -19.73 8.74 -12.22
CA VAL A 284 -19.77 7.46 -12.95
C VAL A 284 -19.54 6.28 -12.02
N LEU A 285 -18.55 6.37 -11.11
CA LEU A 285 -18.29 5.33 -10.10
C LEU A 285 -19.52 5.10 -9.21
N ALA A 286 -20.15 6.18 -8.72
CA ALA A 286 -21.37 6.10 -7.93
C ALA A 286 -22.53 5.45 -8.72
N THR A 287 -22.69 5.83 -9.99
CA THR A 287 -23.74 5.26 -10.85
C THR A 287 -23.50 3.78 -11.15
N ASP A 288 -22.25 3.38 -11.36
CA ASP A 288 -21.90 1.98 -11.62
C ASP A 288 -22.14 1.12 -10.36
N HIS A 289 -21.87 1.66 -9.16
CA HIS A 289 -22.17 1.00 -7.88
C HIS A 289 -23.67 0.86 -7.61
N GLU A 290 -24.46 1.92 -7.81
CA GLU A 290 -25.92 1.86 -7.67
C GLU A 290 -26.57 0.85 -8.63
N LYS A 291 -26.02 0.74 -9.84
CA LYS A 291 -26.54 -0.18 -10.86
C LYS A 291 -26.30 -1.63 -10.46
N ASP A 292 -25.09 -1.96 -10.04
CA ASP A 292 -24.71 -3.32 -9.64
C ASP A 292 -23.51 -3.30 -8.67
N PRO A 293 -23.75 -3.34 -7.34
CA PRO A 293 -22.68 -3.26 -6.34
C PRO A 293 -21.78 -4.50 -6.34
N GLU A 294 -22.27 -5.63 -6.90
CA GLU A 294 -21.54 -6.89 -6.95
C GLU A 294 -20.74 -7.07 -8.27
N ALA A 295 -21.00 -6.25 -9.29
CA ALA A 295 -20.16 -6.19 -10.49
C ALA A 295 -18.77 -5.56 -10.21
N PRO A 296 -17.72 -5.94 -10.97
CA PRO A 296 -16.41 -5.29 -10.90
C PRO A 296 -16.47 -3.76 -11.09
N ALA A 297 -17.40 -3.27 -11.92
CA ALA A 297 -17.63 -1.84 -12.13
C ALA A 297 -18.22 -1.11 -10.92
N GLY A 298 -19.02 -1.80 -10.09
CA GLY A 298 -19.63 -1.22 -8.90
C GLY A 298 -18.77 -1.34 -7.64
N TRP A 299 -17.45 -1.27 -7.76
CA TRP A 299 -16.53 -1.46 -6.63
C TRP A 299 -16.55 -0.31 -5.61
N PHE A 300 -16.89 0.91 -6.04
CA PHE A 300 -16.80 2.11 -5.22
C PHE A 300 -18.08 2.36 -4.43
N SER A 301 -18.07 2.00 -3.14
CA SER A 301 -19.20 2.18 -2.20
C SER A 301 -19.05 3.40 -1.28
N GLY A 302 -18.22 4.37 -1.69
CA GLY A 302 -17.91 5.56 -0.89
C GLY A 302 -18.95 6.67 -0.99
N ALA A 303 -19.74 6.70 -2.06
CA ALA A 303 -20.83 7.66 -2.27
C ALA A 303 -21.87 7.07 -3.23
N ASP A 304 -23.15 7.35 -2.95
CA ASP A 304 -24.22 7.20 -3.94
C ASP A 304 -24.23 8.38 -4.96
N VAL A 305 -25.11 8.35 -5.96
CA VAL A 305 -25.15 9.37 -7.02
C VAL A 305 -25.51 10.76 -6.47
N LEU A 306 -26.40 10.83 -5.48
CA LEU A 306 -26.81 12.08 -4.86
C LEU A 306 -25.70 12.65 -3.97
N GLU A 307 -25.01 11.79 -3.23
CA GLU A 307 -23.83 12.12 -2.43
C GLU A 307 -22.70 12.63 -3.34
N ALA A 308 -22.40 11.94 -4.45
CA ALA A 308 -21.42 12.39 -5.44
C ALA A 308 -21.75 13.79 -6.01
N ALA A 309 -23.02 14.03 -6.35
CA ALA A 309 -23.47 15.35 -6.81
C ALA A 309 -23.32 16.42 -5.71
N THR A 310 -23.64 16.07 -4.46
CA THR A 310 -23.52 16.96 -3.30
C THR A 310 -22.06 17.33 -3.03
N VAL A 311 -21.16 16.35 -3.08
CA VAL A 311 -19.70 16.54 -2.97
C VAL A 311 -19.20 17.48 -4.07
N ALA A 312 -19.59 17.24 -5.33
CA ALA A 312 -19.17 18.08 -6.45
C ALA A 312 -19.66 19.54 -6.32
N ASN A 313 -20.91 19.72 -5.89
CA ASN A 313 -21.48 21.04 -5.60
C ASN A 313 -20.74 21.73 -4.46
N PHE A 314 -20.50 21.02 -3.35
CA PHE A 314 -19.75 21.55 -2.22
C PHE A 314 -18.34 21.97 -2.64
N ALA A 315 -17.60 21.11 -3.33
CA ALA A 315 -16.23 21.38 -3.76
C ALA A 315 -16.13 22.62 -4.66
N SER A 316 -17.13 22.83 -5.52
CA SER A 316 -17.23 23.97 -6.46
C SER A 316 -17.81 25.24 -5.84
N ALA A 317 -18.44 25.15 -4.66
CA ALA A 317 -19.09 26.28 -3.99
C ALA A 317 -18.08 27.33 -3.52
N ALA A 318 -18.53 28.59 -3.47
CA ALA A 318 -17.73 29.67 -2.92
C ALA A 318 -17.49 29.47 -1.41
N ALA A 319 -16.42 30.04 -0.84
CA ALA A 319 -16.06 29.84 0.57
C ALA A 319 -17.21 30.15 1.55
N ARG A 320 -17.96 31.24 1.33
CA ARG A 320 -19.12 31.62 2.15
C ARG A 320 -20.28 30.61 2.04
N GLU A 321 -20.44 29.99 0.88
CA GLU A 321 -21.46 28.97 0.67
C GLU A 321 -21.04 27.65 1.33
N LYS A 322 -19.77 27.25 1.20
CA LYS A 322 -19.19 26.11 1.93
C LYS A 322 -19.40 26.24 3.44
N GLU A 323 -19.14 27.42 4.01
CA GLU A 323 -19.37 27.69 5.44
C GLU A 323 -20.84 27.48 5.84
N ARG A 324 -21.78 28.00 5.04
CA ARG A 324 -23.22 27.79 5.27
C ARG A 324 -23.63 26.32 5.15
N MET A 325 -23.11 25.62 4.15
CA MET A 325 -23.36 24.18 3.97
C MET A 325 -22.84 23.39 5.16
N LEU A 326 -21.64 23.71 5.67
CA LEU A 326 -21.07 23.09 6.87
C LEU A 326 -21.88 23.41 8.13
N SER A 327 -22.38 24.63 8.29
CA SER A 327 -23.24 24.99 9.44
C SER A 327 -24.62 24.30 9.39
N ALA A 328 -25.16 24.07 8.19
CA ALA A 328 -26.43 23.35 8.01
C ALA A 328 -26.27 21.81 8.14
N ALA A 329 -25.03 21.31 8.18
CA ALA A 329 -24.70 19.90 8.09
C ALA A 329 -24.59 19.16 9.44
N GLU A 330 -24.97 19.79 10.55
CA GLU A 330 -24.84 19.19 11.90
C GLU A 330 -25.60 17.86 12.08
N GLU A 331 -26.57 17.53 11.21
CA GLU A 331 -27.38 16.29 11.28
C GLU A 331 -27.19 15.31 10.11
N LEU A 332 -26.20 15.54 9.24
CA LEU A 332 -26.16 14.88 7.93
C LEU A 332 -25.16 13.68 7.85
N PRO A 333 -25.28 12.82 6.81
CA PRO A 333 -24.57 11.53 6.71
C PRO A 333 -23.04 11.59 6.73
N ALA A 334 -22.42 10.43 6.96
CA ALA A 334 -20.97 10.24 7.06
C ALA A 334 -20.15 10.82 5.87
N VAL A 335 -20.73 10.96 4.68
CA VAL A 335 -20.07 11.60 3.52
C VAL A 335 -19.64 13.05 3.81
N LEU A 336 -20.32 13.74 4.72
CA LEU A 336 -19.97 15.11 5.09
C LEU A 336 -18.76 15.23 6.01
N GLU A 337 -18.31 14.15 6.66
CA GLU A 337 -17.03 14.17 7.35
C GLU A 337 -15.88 14.44 6.36
N SER A 338 -16.04 14.05 5.09
CA SER A 338 -15.09 14.42 4.03
C SER A 338 -15.01 15.92 3.77
N PHE A 339 -16.04 16.71 4.13
CA PHE A 339 -16.07 18.16 3.93
C PHE A 339 -15.27 18.91 4.99
N LYS A 340 -15.06 18.29 6.15
CA LYS A 340 -14.23 18.81 7.24
C LYS A 340 -12.77 18.39 7.11
N ALA A 341 -12.47 17.44 6.22
CA ALA A 341 -11.13 16.92 6.03
C ALA A 341 -10.19 18.02 5.52
N SER A 342 -8.99 18.09 6.11
CA SER A 342 -7.92 18.96 5.62
C SER A 342 -7.23 18.33 4.41
N PRO A 343 -6.59 19.11 3.51
CA PRO A 343 -5.68 18.56 2.52
C PRO A 343 -4.52 17.82 3.17
N ARG A 344 -4.12 16.69 2.56
CA ARG A 344 -2.90 15.97 2.93
C ARG A 344 -1.65 16.77 2.57
N PRO A 345 -0.50 16.47 3.19
CA PRO A 345 0.78 17.08 2.84
C PRO A 345 1.08 16.94 1.35
N GLN A 346 1.47 18.04 0.71
CA GLN A 346 1.85 18.04 -0.70
C GLN A 346 3.16 17.28 -0.90
N CYS A 347 3.16 16.27 -1.78
CA CYS A 347 4.33 15.42 -2.02
C CYS A 347 5.24 15.91 -3.16
N ILE A 348 4.79 16.83 -4.00
CA ILE A 348 5.63 17.47 -5.03
C ILE A 348 6.42 18.62 -4.39
N PRO A 349 7.77 18.61 -4.45
CA PRO A 349 8.59 19.67 -3.89
C PRO A 349 8.30 21.03 -4.56
N PRO A 350 8.09 22.11 -3.79
CA PRO A 350 7.81 23.43 -4.35
C PRO A 350 9.00 23.99 -5.14
N SER A 351 10.22 23.64 -4.73
CA SER A 351 11.45 24.01 -5.41
C SER A 351 11.90 22.90 -6.37
N GLY A 352 11.45 23.01 -7.61
CA GLY A 352 12.00 22.18 -8.71
C GLY A 352 11.16 20.96 -9.10
N GLY A 353 10.12 20.60 -8.35
CA GLY A 353 9.21 19.54 -8.71
C GLY A 353 9.77 18.12 -8.57
N LEU A 354 9.06 17.13 -9.12
CA LEU A 354 9.47 15.73 -9.12
C LEU A 354 9.83 15.30 -10.54
N THR A 355 11.07 14.84 -10.76
CA THR A 355 11.60 14.59 -12.11
C THR A 355 11.75 13.10 -12.39
N PHE A 356 11.28 12.68 -13.56
CA PHE A 356 11.36 11.33 -14.08
C PHE A 356 12.13 11.33 -15.41
N SER A 357 13.07 10.42 -15.57
CA SER A 357 13.79 10.23 -16.83
C SER A 357 13.00 9.33 -17.76
N TRP A 358 12.89 9.72 -19.03
CA TRP A 358 12.22 8.93 -20.06
C TRP A 358 13.11 8.75 -21.29
N HIS A 359 12.83 7.71 -22.06
CA HIS A 359 13.52 7.43 -23.31
C HIS A 359 12.66 6.69 -24.34
N VAL A 360 13.03 6.81 -25.61
CA VAL A 360 12.51 6.03 -26.74
C VAL A 360 13.67 5.28 -27.39
N PRO A 361 13.66 3.94 -27.42
CA PRO A 361 14.66 3.15 -28.13
C PRO A 361 14.76 3.52 -29.62
N LYS A 362 15.98 3.49 -30.17
CA LYS A 362 16.23 3.77 -31.59
C LYS A 362 15.42 2.83 -32.50
N GLU A 363 15.24 1.59 -32.10
CA GLU A 363 14.54 0.55 -32.85
C GLU A 363 13.06 0.90 -33.03
N ASP A 364 12.40 1.34 -31.96
CA ASP A 364 10.99 1.75 -31.97
C ASP A 364 10.79 2.99 -32.84
N LEU A 365 11.70 3.97 -32.70
CA LEU A 365 11.69 5.18 -33.54
C LEU A 365 11.91 4.83 -35.02
N LEU A 366 12.86 3.95 -35.33
CA LEU A 366 13.14 3.50 -36.69
C LEU A 366 11.94 2.78 -37.30
N GLN A 367 11.29 1.91 -36.52
CA GLN A 367 10.09 1.21 -36.95
C GLN A 367 8.96 2.19 -37.26
N ALA A 368 8.73 3.17 -36.40
CA ALA A 368 7.71 4.19 -36.61
C ALA A 368 7.98 5.04 -37.87
N VAL A 369 9.21 5.49 -38.07
CA VAL A 369 9.60 6.26 -39.27
C VAL A 369 9.41 5.45 -40.56
N ARG A 370 9.69 4.14 -40.54
CA ARG A 370 9.50 3.26 -41.71
C ARG A 370 8.04 3.05 -42.07
N GLN A 371 7.15 3.08 -41.09
CA GLN A 371 5.71 2.88 -41.28
C GLN A 371 4.99 4.18 -41.67
N LEU A 372 5.64 5.32 -41.48
CA LEU A 372 5.10 6.66 -41.71
C LEU A 372 4.81 6.91 -43.20
N GLN A 373 3.55 7.19 -43.52
CA GLN A 373 3.11 7.59 -44.86
C GLN A 373 2.93 9.11 -44.94
N PRO A 374 3.09 9.75 -46.11
CA PRO A 374 2.82 11.18 -46.24
C PRO A 374 1.41 11.55 -45.74
N GLY A 375 1.34 12.52 -44.82
CA GLY A 375 0.10 12.96 -44.17
C GLY A 375 -0.41 12.08 -43.04
N SER A 376 0.17 10.90 -42.79
CA SER A 376 -0.21 10.07 -41.64
C SER A 376 0.49 10.56 -40.37
N VAL A 377 -0.15 10.31 -39.23
CA VAL A 377 0.39 10.57 -37.89
C VAL A 377 0.80 9.22 -37.28
N GLN A 378 1.98 9.15 -36.68
CA GLN A 378 2.46 7.99 -35.95
C GLN A 378 3.00 8.44 -34.60
N ASP A 379 2.46 7.88 -33.52
CA ASP A 379 2.93 8.13 -32.16
C ASP A 379 3.94 7.04 -31.73
N VAL A 380 5.03 7.47 -31.10
CA VAL A 380 6.04 6.60 -30.49
C VAL A 380 6.12 6.91 -29.01
N TYR A 381 5.74 5.95 -28.17
CA TYR A 381 5.67 6.15 -26.73
C TYR A 381 7.03 5.92 -26.05
N GLY A 382 7.39 6.82 -25.14
CA GLY A 382 8.57 6.69 -24.31
C GLY A 382 8.33 5.77 -23.11
N SER A 383 9.40 5.12 -22.66
CA SER A 383 9.48 4.37 -21.41
C SER A 383 10.25 5.17 -20.36
N PHE A 384 9.99 4.93 -19.08
CA PHE A 384 10.74 5.54 -17.97
C PHE A 384 11.76 4.56 -17.39
N ASP A 385 12.85 5.07 -16.82
CA ASP A 385 14.03 4.27 -16.43
C ASP A 385 13.76 3.22 -15.31
N ASP A 386 12.66 3.34 -14.56
CA ASP A 386 12.28 2.46 -13.43
C ASP A 386 11.22 1.40 -13.79
N GLN A 387 11.25 0.86 -15.01
CA GLN A 387 10.25 -0.13 -15.50
C GLN A 387 8.79 0.34 -15.45
N LEU A 388 8.54 1.65 -15.41
CA LEU A 388 7.19 2.21 -15.49
C LEU A 388 6.66 2.14 -16.92
N GLN A 389 6.40 0.93 -17.41
CA GLN A 389 5.90 0.67 -18.77
C GLN A 389 4.56 1.36 -19.05
N HIS A 390 3.80 1.67 -17.99
CA HIS A 390 2.47 2.29 -18.10
C HIS A 390 2.48 3.82 -18.05
N GLY A 391 3.65 4.43 -17.82
CA GLY A 391 3.81 5.87 -17.65
C GLY A 391 3.95 6.28 -16.17
N VAL A 392 3.96 7.58 -15.93
CA VAL A 392 4.02 8.17 -14.58
C VAL A 392 2.60 8.45 -14.10
N PHE A 393 2.22 7.94 -12.94
CA PHE A 393 0.96 8.26 -12.28
C PHE A 393 1.06 9.54 -11.49
N ALA A 394 0.19 10.51 -11.80
CA ALA A 394 0.04 11.76 -11.06
C ALA A 394 -1.33 12.39 -11.29
N TRP A 395 -1.83 13.09 -10.29
CA TRP A 395 -3.13 13.73 -10.18
C TRP A 395 -4.30 12.75 -10.43
N GLY A 396 -4.09 11.47 -10.10
CA GLY A 396 -5.01 10.37 -10.39
C GLY A 396 -4.98 9.87 -11.86
N PHE A 397 -4.06 10.32 -12.71
CA PHE A 397 -3.98 9.89 -14.11
C PHE A 397 -2.63 9.26 -14.43
N GLY A 398 -2.59 8.43 -15.47
CA GLY A 398 -1.34 7.97 -16.07
C GLY A 398 -0.86 8.93 -17.15
N TRP A 399 0.42 9.26 -17.14
CA TRP A 399 1.05 10.20 -18.07
C TRP A 399 2.14 9.51 -18.87
N ARG A 400 2.03 9.57 -20.20
CA ARG A 400 3.01 8.96 -21.13
C ARG A 400 3.60 10.02 -22.03
N VAL A 401 4.93 10.04 -22.15
CA VAL A 401 5.58 10.87 -23.16
C VAL A 401 5.41 10.20 -24.52
N CYS A 402 5.02 10.94 -25.55
CA CYS A 402 5.03 10.44 -26.92
C CYS A 402 5.76 11.39 -27.87
N LEU A 403 6.45 10.81 -28.84
CA LEU A 403 6.95 11.49 -30.02
C LEU A 403 5.92 11.31 -31.13
N GLN A 404 5.32 12.41 -31.60
CA GLN A 404 4.41 12.37 -32.74
C GLN A 404 5.18 12.70 -34.02
N LEU A 405 5.15 11.75 -34.94
CA LEU A 405 5.74 11.86 -36.26
C LEU A 405 4.61 12.14 -37.27
N ILE A 406 4.80 13.14 -38.12
CA ILE A 406 3.84 13.44 -39.20
C ILE A 406 4.54 13.26 -40.53
N GLY A 407 4.05 12.35 -41.36
CA GLY A 407 4.67 12.03 -42.64
C GLY A 407 4.69 13.23 -43.58
N GLY A 408 5.88 13.55 -44.11
CA GLY A 408 6.09 14.71 -44.97
C GLY A 408 6.36 16.03 -44.21
N GLN A 409 6.35 16.03 -42.87
CA GLN A 409 6.80 17.18 -42.09
C GLN A 409 8.25 17.03 -41.63
N SER A 410 8.95 18.16 -41.56
CA SER A 410 10.34 18.26 -41.10
C SER A 410 10.44 18.55 -39.60
N THR A 411 9.43 18.18 -38.81
CA THR A 411 9.42 18.36 -37.36
C THR A 411 8.68 17.20 -36.74
N ALA A 412 9.24 16.61 -35.67
CA ALA A 412 8.45 15.80 -34.74
C ALA A 412 8.05 16.67 -33.55
N GLY A 413 6.85 16.41 -33.02
CA GLY A 413 6.42 17.02 -31.77
C GLY A 413 6.62 16.06 -30.60
N VAL A 414 6.83 16.60 -29.41
CA VAL A 414 6.90 15.82 -28.18
C VAL A 414 5.74 16.22 -27.29
N TYR A 415 4.92 15.24 -26.91
CA TYR A 415 3.68 15.44 -26.19
C TYR A 415 3.64 14.62 -24.91
N LEU A 416 2.74 15.03 -24.03
CA LEU A 416 2.38 14.27 -22.85
C LEU A 416 0.93 13.81 -22.99
N ASN A 417 0.74 12.50 -23.08
CA ASN A 417 -0.57 11.89 -23.23
C ASN A 417 -1.14 11.49 -21.86
N CYS A 418 -2.38 11.90 -21.60
CA CYS A 418 -3.11 11.58 -20.38
C CYS A 418 -3.96 10.32 -20.60
N VAL A 419 -3.85 9.35 -19.70
CA VAL A 419 -4.53 8.06 -19.78
C VAL A 419 -5.32 7.82 -18.49
N LEU A 420 -6.55 7.33 -18.62
CA LEU A 420 -7.30 6.82 -17.47
C LEU A 420 -6.71 5.46 -17.06
N PRO A 421 -6.22 5.29 -15.82
CA PRO A 421 -5.73 4.00 -15.35
C PRO A 421 -6.81 2.91 -15.45
N THR A 422 -6.39 1.69 -15.80
CA THR A 422 -7.30 0.57 -16.04
C THR A 422 -8.10 0.18 -14.81
N ALA A 423 -7.56 0.39 -13.61
CA ALA A 423 -8.26 0.14 -12.35
C ALA A 423 -9.51 1.02 -12.16
N LEU A 424 -9.56 2.18 -12.83
CA LEU A 424 -10.74 3.05 -12.85
C LEU A 424 -11.71 2.72 -13.99
N THR A 425 -11.33 1.82 -14.91
CA THR A 425 -12.16 1.39 -16.05
C THR A 425 -12.40 -0.13 -16.05
N PRO A 426 -12.86 -0.74 -14.95
CA PRO A 426 -13.16 -2.16 -14.92
C PRO A 426 -14.20 -2.58 -15.95
N PRO A 427 -14.19 -3.85 -16.40
CA PRO A 427 -15.16 -4.35 -17.36
C PRO A 427 -16.59 -4.03 -16.92
N GLY A 428 -17.34 -3.40 -17.83
CA GLY A 428 -18.72 -2.95 -17.57
C GLY A 428 -18.84 -1.52 -17.06
N SER A 429 -17.73 -0.84 -16.72
CA SER A 429 -17.78 0.57 -16.35
C SER A 429 -18.09 1.45 -17.55
N ARG A 430 -18.83 2.54 -17.30
CA ARG A 430 -19.09 3.55 -18.33
C ARG A 430 -17.83 4.34 -18.70
N LEU A 431 -16.82 4.35 -17.83
CA LEU A 431 -15.51 4.96 -18.09
C LEU A 431 -14.68 4.18 -19.11
N SER A 432 -15.00 2.90 -19.34
CA SER A 432 -14.29 2.06 -20.33
C SER A 432 -14.64 2.40 -21.77
N SER A 433 -15.57 3.34 -22.02
CA SER A 433 -15.89 3.76 -23.39
C SER A 433 -14.72 4.52 -24.02
N GLU A 434 -14.34 4.11 -25.22
CA GLU A 434 -13.20 4.70 -25.93
C GLU A 434 -13.39 6.21 -26.13
N GLY A 435 -12.45 7.00 -25.62
CA GLY A 435 -12.49 8.46 -25.68
C GLY A 435 -13.37 9.14 -24.63
N ALA A 436 -13.84 8.43 -23.59
CA ALA A 436 -14.64 9.03 -22.51
C ALA A 436 -13.94 10.25 -21.87
N LEU A 437 -12.64 10.11 -21.53
CA LEU A 437 -11.85 11.22 -21.01
C LEU A 437 -11.63 12.31 -22.05
N THR A 438 -11.07 11.94 -23.22
CA THR A 438 -10.58 12.92 -24.22
C THR A 438 -11.68 13.81 -24.76
N ARG A 439 -12.93 13.32 -24.81
CA ARG A 439 -14.06 14.08 -25.36
C ARG A 439 -14.75 14.98 -24.36
N THR A 440 -14.69 14.67 -23.06
CA THR A 440 -15.62 15.27 -22.09
C THR A 440 -14.94 16.15 -21.06
N THR A 441 -13.66 15.91 -20.78
CA THR A 441 -13.01 16.53 -19.63
C THR A 441 -11.57 16.87 -19.94
N ALA A 442 -11.19 18.08 -19.56
CA ALA A 442 -9.83 18.50 -19.66
C ALA A 442 -9.10 18.32 -18.32
N VAL A 443 -7.94 17.67 -18.38
CA VAL A 443 -7.14 17.32 -17.21
C VAL A 443 -6.05 18.36 -17.03
N PRO A 444 -6.09 19.17 -15.95
CA PRO A 444 -5.04 20.14 -15.70
C PRO A 444 -3.75 19.42 -15.29
N ILE A 445 -2.64 19.87 -15.84
CA ILE A 445 -1.30 19.42 -15.45
C ILE A 445 -0.35 20.61 -15.41
N SER A 446 0.51 20.62 -14.40
CA SER A 446 1.66 21.52 -14.36
C SER A 446 2.90 20.65 -14.48
N ALA A 447 3.52 20.65 -15.65
CA ALA A 447 4.68 19.83 -15.91
C ALA A 447 5.67 20.50 -16.86
N ARG A 448 6.92 20.10 -16.78
CA ARG A 448 7.98 20.49 -17.71
C ARG A 448 8.51 19.26 -18.40
N LEU A 449 8.42 19.26 -19.73
CA LEU A 449 8.88 18.17 -20.58
C LEU A 449 10.15 18.61 -21.30
N VAL A 450 11.23 17.88 -21.09
CA VAL A 450 12.53 18.17 -21.69
C VAL A 450 12.96 17.02 -22.56
N VAL A 451 13.52 17.34 -23.72
CA VAL A 451 14.17 16.38 -24.61
C VAL A 451 15.65 16.74 -24.67
N HIS A 452 16.53 15.78 -24.44
CA HIS A 452 17.97 15.99 -24.48
C HIS A 452 18.47 16.00 -25.92
N ARG A 453 19.21 17.05 -26.29
CA ARG A 453 19.86 17.21 -27.60
C ARG A 453 21.36 17.36 -27.39
N ARG A 454 22.16 16.53 -28.04
CA ARG A 454 23.61 16.60 -28.04
C ARG A 454 24.11 17.55 -29.13
N GLN A 455 24.93 18.52 -28.74
CA GLN A 455 25.66 19.38 -29.66
C GLN A 455 27.16 19.26 -29.38
N GLY A 456 27.82 18.35 -30.10
CA GLY A 456 29.21 17.97 -29.84
C GLY A 456 29.34 17.11 -28.58
N ALA A 457 30.17 17.54 -27.61
CA ALA A 457 30.32 16.85 -26.32
C ALA A 457 29.32 17.33 -25.26
N ALA A 458 28.62 18.44 -25.49
CA ALA A 458 27.67 19.01 -24.53
C ALA A 458 26.23 18.51 -24.78
N VAL A 459 25.51 18.25 -23.69
CA VAL A 459 24.06 18.01 -23.71
C VAL A 459 23.36 19.36 -23.51
N ARG A 460 22.41 19.68 -24.40
CA ARG A 460 21.52 20.84 -24.31
C ARG A 460 20.09 20.35 -24.11
N ASP A 461 19.38 21.00 -23.21
CA ASP A 461 17.97 20.74 -22.94
C ASP A 461 17.11 21.51 -23.93
N VAL A 462 16.32 20.80 -24.73
CA VAL A 462 15.20 21.39 -25.48
C VAL A 462 13.98 21.31 -24.57
N LYS A 463 13.54 22.46 -24.05
CA LYS A 463 12.48 22.54 -23.04
C LYS A 463 11.14 22.87 -23.68
N GLY A 464 10.14 22.02 -23.46
CA GLY A 464 8.73 22.36 -23.53
C GLY A 464 8.21 22.58 -22.12
N THR A 465 7.60 23.73 -21.84
CA THR A 465 6.90 23.93 -20.56
C THR A 465 5.42 23.81 -20.83
N LEU A 466 4.76 22.85 -20.16
CA LEU A 466 3.32 22.68 -20.20
C LEU A 466 2.76 23.36 -18.95
N SER A 467 2.53 24.66 -19.08
CA SER A 467 2.03 25.48 -17.99
C SER A 467 1.07 26.52 -18.53
N SER A 468 -0.19 26.13 -18.72
CA SER A 468 -1.29 27.08 -18.70
C SER A 468 -2.47 26.50 -17.92
N PRO A 469 -3.12 27.31 -17.06
CA PRO A 469 -4.42 26.98 -16.48
C PRO A 469 -5.54 26.84 -17.52
N GLU A 470 -5.28 27.22 -18.78
CA GLU A 470 -6.18 27.05 -19.94
C GLU A 470 -5.71 25.98 -20.95
N ASP A 471 -4.57 25.32 -20.69
CA ASP A 471 -4.03 24.20 -21.49
C ASP A 471 -4.78 22.92 -21.17
N PHE A 472 -6.00 22.87 -21.69
CA PHE A 472 -6.86 21.72 -21.63
C PHE A 472 -6.43 20.70 -22.71
N VAL A 473 -6.11 19.47 -22.30
CA VAL A 473 -5.87 18.37 -23.24
C VAL A 473 -7.23 17.85 -23.72
N ASN A 474 -7.74 18.37 -24.82
CA ASN A 474 -8.80 17.76 -25.64
C ASN A 474 -8.21 17.53 -27.05
N ASP A 475 -8.67 16.48 -27.75
CA ASP A 475 -8.25 16.14 -29.13
C ASP A 475 -8.29 17.35 -30.08
N GLN A 476 -9.23 18.29 -29.90
CA GLN A 476 -9.27 19.53 -30.71
C GLN A 476 -8.21 20.57 -30.33
N GLN A 477 -7.80 20.66 -29.06
CA GLN A 477 -6.75 21.58 -28.61
C GLN A 477 -5.33 21.03 -28.83
N GLN A 478 -5.17 19.71 -28.92
CA GLN A 478 -3.92 19.09 -29.38
C GLN A 478 -3.47 19.64 -30.75
N GLN A 479 -4.41 19.93 -31.66
CA GLN A 479 -4.11 20.56 -32.95
C GLN A 479 -3.65 22.03 -32.85
N GLN A 480 -4.04 22.75 -31.80
CA GLN A 480 -3.59 24.13 -31.57
C GLN A 480 -2.23 24.14 -30.84
N GLN A 481 -2.04 23.28 -29.84
CA GLN A 481 -0.76 23.08 -29.13
C GLN A 481 0.34 22.51 -30.03
N GLN A 482 0.01 21.90 -31.18
CA GLN A 482 0.96 21.56 -32.25
C GLN A 482 1.83 22.76 -32.70
N GLN A 483 1.40 24.00 -32.46
CA GLN A 483 2.17 25.21 -32.81
C GLN A 483 3.20 25.63 -31.74
N ASP A 484 3.00 25.27 -30.46
CA ASP A 484 3.87 25.64 -29.33
C ASP A 484 4.71 24.46 -28.79
N ALA A 485 4.51 23.26 -29.34
CA ALA A 485 5.32 22.09 -29.01
C ALA A 485 6.80 22.36 -29.32
N ALA A 486 7.69 21.90 -28.44
CA ALA A 486 9.12 21.94 -28.69
C ALA A 486 9.42 21.10 -29.94
N ALA A 487 9.61 21.75 -31.09
CA ALA A 487 9.90 21.08 -32.34
C ALA A 487 11.25 20.34 -32.23
N VAL A 488 11.21 19.03 -32.37
CA VAL A 488 12.38 18.14 -32.27
C VAL A 488 12.60 17.46 -33.62
N ALA A 489 13.81 17.65 -34.18
CA ALA A 489 14.34 16.97 -35.36
C ALA A 489 13.51 17.03 -36.66
N ALA A 490 14.15 16.85 -37.82
CA ALA A 490 13.49 16.93 -39.12
C ALA A 490 13.28 15.57 -39.80
N VAL A 491 12.04 15.09 -39.95
CA VAL A 491 11.83 13.84 -40.72
C VAL A 491 12.00 14.15 -42.22
N ALA A 492 13.20 13.89 -42.76
CA ALA A 492 13.47 14.07 -44.19
C ALA A 492 12.92 12.87 -44.99
N ALA A 493 12.09 13.16 -45.99
CA ALA A 493 11.65 12.14 -46.93
C ALA A 493 12.82 11.68 -47.83
N ALA A 494 12.96 10.36 -47.97
CA ALA A 494 13.86 9.69 -48.93
C ALA A 494 15.38 9.86 -48.75
N ALA A 495 15.86 10.04 -47.51
CA ALA A 495 17.29 9.89 -47.20
C ALA A 495 17.70 8.41 -47.08
N ALA A 496 18.96 8.08 -47.39
CA ALA A 496 19.50 6.73 -47.26
C ALA A 496 19.51 6.20 -45.80
N ASP A 497 19.50 7.11 -44.82
CA ASP A 497 19.33 6.80 -43.40
C ASP A 497 18.07 7.52 -42.87
N PRO A 498 16.99 6.78 -42.56
CA PRO A 498 15.74 7.33 -42.02
C PRO A 498 15.91 8.10 -40.70
N LEU A 499 17.00 7.87 -39.98
CA LEU A 499 17.27 8.50 -38.67
C LEU A 499 18.33 9.60 -38.73
N ALA A 500 18.81 10.00 -39.91
CA ALA A 500 19.86 11.00 -40.03
C ALA A 500 19.56 12.31 -39.26
N ALA A 501 18.29 12.73 -39.25
CA ALA A 501 17.89 13.95 -38.55
C ALA A 501 17.75 13.80 -37.03
N TRP A 502 17.76 12.58 -36.53
CA TRP A 502 17.70 12.25 -35.11
C TRP A 502 19.09 12.08 -34.48
N VAL A 503 20.16 12.18 -35.28
CA VAL A 503 21.56 11.98 -34.81
C VAL A 503 21.89 12.82 -33.57
N GLU A 504 21.41 14.06 -33.51
CA GLU A 504 21.67 14.93 -32.35
C GLU A 504 20.84 14.58 -31.11
N TYR A 505 19.76 13.82 -31.27
CA TYR A 505 18.87 13.42 -30.16
C TYR A 505 19.14 11.97 -29.71
N LEU A 506 19.70 11.14 -30.60
CA LEU A 506 20.08 9.77 -30.32
C LEU A 506 21.41 9.71 -29.56
N THR A 507 21.34 9.50 -28.25
CA THR A 507 22.50 9.23 -27.41
C THR A 507 22.41 7.80 -26.92
N ASP A 508 23.48 7.02 -27.10
CA ASP A 508 23.55 5.60 -26.71
C ASP A 508 22.38 4.75 -27.24
N GLY A 509 21.94 5.05 -28.47
CA GLY A 509 20.86 4.31 -29.12
C GLY A 509 19.45 4.64 -28.61
N LYS A 510 19.26 5.76 -27.90
CA LYS A 510 17.93 6.21 -27.48
C LYS A 510 17.75 7.72 -27.59
N VAL A 511 16.53 8.16 -27.87
CA VAL A 511 16.12 9.56 -27.61
C VAL A 511 15.76 9.61 -26.13
N SER A 512 16.27 10.57 -25.38
CA SER A 512 16.01 10.67 -23.94
C SER A 512 15.58 12.06 -23.52
N GLY A 513 14.97 12.16 -22.35
CA GLY A 513 14.51 13.41 -21.80
C GLY A 513 14.12 13.29 -20.34
N THR A 514 13.54 14.36 -19.79
CA THR A 514 12.98 14.36 -18.44
C THR A 514 11.56 14.91 -18.44
N LEU A 515 10.73 14.38 -17.55
CA LEU A 515 9.40 14.89 -17.20
C LEU A 515 9.45 15.36 -15.75
N THR A 516 9.33 16.67 -15.52
CA THR A 516 9.23 17.24 -14.18
C THR A 516 7.79 17.60 -13.86
N LEU A 517 7.20 16.96 -12.85
CA LEU A 517 5.90 17.35 -12.29
C LEU A 517 6.09 18.59 -11.40
N LEU A 518 5.26 19.60 -11.58
CA LEU A 518 5.33 20.88 -10.88
C LEU A 518 4.06 21.09 -10.06
N LEU A 519 4.16 21.93 -9.03
CA LEU A 519 2.96 22.42 -8.35
C LEU A 519 2.17 23.33 -9.30
N PRO A 520 0.82 23.29 -9.26
CA PRO A 520 0.00 24.29 -9.92
C PRO A 520 0.41 25.69 -9.46
N SER A 521 0.62 26.61 -10.40
CA SER A 521 0.79 28.02 -10.08
C SER A 521 -0.52 28.53 -9.46
N SER A 522 -0.46 28.92 -8.18
CA SER A 522 -1.60 29.45 -7.42
C SER A 522 -2.18 30.73 -8.01
#